data_AF-A0A1G3HVF0-F1
#
_entry.id   AF-A0A1G3HVF0-F1
#
_cell.length_a   1.000
_cell.length_b   1.000
_cell.length_c   1.000
_cell.angle_alpha   90.00
_cell.angle_beta   90.00
_cell.angle_gamma   90.00
#
_symmetry.space_group_name_H-M   'P 1'
#
loop_
_entity.id
_entity.type
_entity.pdbx_description
1 polymer ?
#
loop_
_entity_poly.entity_id
_entity_poly.type
_entity_poly.pdbx_seq_one_letter_code
_entity_poly.pdbx_strand_id
1 'polypeptide(L)'
;MIAAGVVERVAAAVVAASPTLLDIDLQHRLRAEFDGLRVVVCSDDDVPPRLSPAFGNARCNLYYLDAGEHCVKLTGDAEAASGLVVALLGEALGADGD
;
A
#
# COMPACT_ATOMS: atom_id res chain seq x y z
N MET A 1 14.20 1.69 -7.99
CA MET A 1 14.67 1.54 -6.60
C MET A 1 13.81 2.40 -5.70
N ILE A 2 12.94 1.77 -4.91
CA ILE A 2 12.24 2.44 -3.81
C ILE A 2 13.18 2.45 -2.62
N ALA A 3 13.55 3.63 -2.10
CA ALA A 3 14.40 3.71 -0.92
C ALA A 3 13.68 3.09 0.29
N ALA A 4 14.43 2.39 1.16
CA ALA A 4 13.86 1.64 2.28
C ALA A 4 12.92 2.48 3.18
N GLY A 5 13.23 3.76 3.38
CA GLY A 5 12.39 4.66 4.18
C GLY A 5 11.13 5.19 3.50
N VAL A 6 10.92 4.96 2.20
CA VAL A 6 9.72 5.45 1.49
C VAL A 6 8.48 4.70 1.97
N VAL A 7 8.59 3.39 2.20
CA VAL A 7 7.47 2.55 2.67
C VAL A 7 7.01 3.01 4.06
N GLU A 8 7.96 3.27 4.96
CA GLU A 8 7.68 3.79 6.30
C GLU A 8 7.01 5.17 6.24
N ARG A 9 7.44 6.05 5.32
CA ARG A 9 6.84 7.37 5.13
C ARG A 9 5.41 7.28 4.61
N VAL A 10 5.14 6.41 3.63
CA VAL A 10 3.78 6.18 3.11
C VAL A 10 2.91 5.64 4.23
N ALA A 11 3.38 4.65 4.99
CA ALA A 11 2.66 4.08 6.11
C ALA A 11 2.33 5.14 7.19
N ALA A 12 3.29 5.99 7.53
CA ALA A 12 3.10 7.08 8.49
C ALA A 12 2.07 8.11 8.00
N ALA A 13 2.10 8.46 6.71
CA ALA A 13 1.13 9.37 6.09
C ALA A 13 -0.29 8.79 6.11
N VAL A 14 -0.45 7.49 5.89
CA VAL A 14 -1.74 6.78 5.98
C VAL A 14 -2.27 6.78 7.42
N VAL A 15 -1.41 6.51 8.41
CA VAL A 15 -1.80 6.52 9.82
C VAL A 15 -2.16 7.93 10.30
N ALA A 16 -1.45 8.96 9.81
CA ALA A 16 -1.74 10.36 10.09
C ALA A 16 -3.01 10.87 9.38
N ALA A 17 -3.47 10.17 8.33
CA ALA A 17 -4.71 10.48 7.65
C ALA A 17 -5.93 10.00 8.45
N SER A 18 -7.06 10.68 8.24
CA SER A 18 -8.31 10.33 8.91
C SER A 18 -8.78 8.93 8.48
N PRO A 19 -9.24 8.08 9.42
CA PRO A 19 -9.78 6.75 9.07
C PRO A 19 -11.05 6.82 8.22
N THR A 20 -11.75 7.96 8.26
CA THR A 20 -12.97 8.21 7.48
C THR A 20 -12.65 8.81 6.10
N LEU A 21 -11.38 9.01 5.77
CA LEU A 21 -10.98 9.53 4.47
C LEU A 21 -11.20 8.43 3.41
N LEU A 22 -11.76 8.81 2.26
CA LEU A 22 -11.95 7.89 1.15
C LEU A 22 -10.60 7.45 0.58
N ASP A 23 -10.57 6.25 0.02
CA ASP A 23 -9.41 5.61 -0.60
C ASP A 23 -8.80 6.50 -1.68
N ILE A 24 -9.66 7.16 -2.47
CA ILE A 24 -9.25 8.06 -3.56
C ILE A 24 -8.61 9.34 -3.05
N ASP A 25 -9.15 9.94 -1.98
CA ASP A 25 -8.59 11.13 -1.34
C ASP A 25 -7.23 10.81 -0.71
N LEU A 26 -7.13 9.67 -0.02
CA LEU A 26 -5.88 9.18 0.53
C LEU A 26 -4.83 8.96 -0.57
N GLN A 27 -5.22 8.30 -1.66
CA GLN A 27 -4.35 8.07 -2.80
C GLN A 27 -3.87 9.38 -3.43
N HIS A 28 -4.78 10.34 -3.64
CA HIS A 28 -4.43 11.64 -4.18
C HIS A 28 -3.43 12.37 -3.29
N ARG A 29 -3.64 12.32 -1.97
CA ARG A 29 -2.77 12.96 -1.00
C ARG A 29 -1.38 12.31 -0.98
N LEU A 30 -1.30 10.99 -0.98
CA LEU A 30 -0.04 10.25 -1.08
C LEU A 30 0.67 10.57 -2.40
N ARG A 31 -0.03 10.53 -3.53
CA ARG A 31 0.57 10.85 -4.84
C ARG A 31 1.07 12.30 -4.92
N ALA A 32 0.42 13.23 -4.24
CA ALA A 32 0.88 14.61 -4.15
C ALA A 32 2.11 14.77 -3.23
N GLU A 33 2.21 13.97 -2.17
CA GLU A 33 3.33 14.00 -1.22
C GLU A 33 4.57 13.26 -1.74
N PHE A 34 4.36 12.22 -2.56
CA PHE A 34 5.39 11.40 -3.20
C PHE A 34 5.44 11.67 -4.71
N ASP A 35 5.86 12.88 -5.09
CA ASP A 35 6.03 13.26 -6.49
C ASP A 35 7.04 12.34 -7.20
N GLY A 36 6.58 11.62 -8.22
CA GLY A 36 7.38 10.64 -8.97
C GLY A 36 7.22 9.18 -8.55
N LEU A 37 6.42 8.87 -7.50
CA LEU A 37 6.14 7.50 -7.10
C LEU A 37 4.70 7.10 -7.38
N ARG A 38 4.50 5.94 -8.02
CA ARG A 38 3.16 5.39 -8.22
C ARG A 38 2.67 4.75 -6.93
N VAL A 39 1.83 5.46 -6.19
CA VAL A 39 1.13 4.95 -5.02
C VAL A 39 -0.32 4.65 -5.38
N VAL A 40 -0.77 3.44 -5.10
CA VAL A 40 -2.15 2.98 -5.30
C VAL A 40 -2.73 2.61 -3.95
N VAL A 41 -3.95 3.03 -3.67
CA VAL A 41 -4.69 2.66 -2.47
C VAL A 41 -5.82 1.75 -2.91
N CYS A 42 -5.91 0.56 -2.31
CA CYS A 42 -6.96 -0.43 -2.53
C CYS A 42 -7.43 -0.97 -1.17
N SER A 43 -8.57 -1.63 -1.15
CA SER A 43 -8.99 -2.44 0.01
C SER A 43 -8.22 -3.74 0.07
N ASP A 44 -8.10 -4.32 1.26
CA ASP A 44 -7.54 -5.66 1.48
C ASP A 44 -8.17 -6.75 0.58
N ASP A 45 -9.46 -6.63 0.26
CA ASP A 45 -10.20 -7.56 -0.62
C ASP A 45 -9.61 -7.67 -2.04
N ASP A 46 -8.97 -6.61 -2.54
CA ASP A 46 -8.34 -6.58 -3.86
C ASP A 46 -6.92 -7.19 -3.84
N VAL A 47 -6.38 -7.45 -2.65
CA VAL A 47 -5.04 -8.00 -2.48
C VAL A 47 -5.10 -9.50 -2.17
N PRO A 48 -4.42 -10.35 -2.94
CA PRO A 48 -4.42 -11.78 -2.68
C PRO A 48 -3.81 -12.09 -1.30
N PRO A 49 -4.50 -12.83 -0.41
CA PRO A 49 -4.05 -13.09 0.97
C PRO A 49 -2.80 -13.97 1.04
N ARG A 50 -2.37 -14.53 -0.09
CA ARG A 50 -1.15 -15.35 -0.20
C ARG A 50 0.11 -14.50 -0.34
N LEU A 51 -0.02 -13.18 -0.43
CA LEU A 51 1.10 -12.28 -0.62
C LEU A 51 1.60 -11.76 0.73
N SER A 52 2.92 -11.78 0.93
CA SER A 52 3.50 -11.19 2.14
C SER A 52 3.59 -9.67 2.03
N PRO A 53 3.02 -8.92 2.98
CA PRO A 53 3.17 -7.47 3.02
C PRO A 53 4.63 -7.12 3.26
N ALA A 54 5.12 -6.15 2.47
CA ALA A 54 6.44 -5.58 2.68
C ALA A 54 6.50 -4.81 4.01
N PHE A 55 5.38 -4.15 4.35
CA PHE A 55 5.24 -3.45 5.62
C PHE A 55 3.76 -3.41 6.00
N GLY A 56 3.39 -3.98 7.14
CA GLY A 56 2.02 -3.92 7.66
C GLY A 56 1.96 -3.08 8.93
N ASN A 57 0.86 -2.37 9.13
CA ASN A 57 0.53 -1.76 10.41
C ASN A 57 -0.94 -2.06 10.77
N ALA A 58 -1.41 -1.56 11.91
CA ALA A 58 -2.77 -1.82 12.40
C ALA A 58 -3.90 -1.19 11.55
N ARG A 59 -3.57 -0.43 10.49
CA ARG A 59 -4.50 0.31 9.62
C ARG A 59 -4.37 -0.07 8.14
N CYS A 60 -3.19 -0.50 7.69
CA CYS A 60 -2.93 -0.80 6.29
C CYS A 60 -1.71 -1.70 6.10
N ASN A 61 -1.72 -2.46 5.01
CA ASN A 61 -0.58 -3.24 4.54
C ASN A 61 -0.03 -2.64 3.25
N LEU A 62 1.29 -2.46 3.19
CA LEU A 62 2.00 -1.98 2.02
C LEU A 62 2.66 -3.15 1.30
N TYR A 63 2.51 -3.13 -0.01
CA TYR A 63 3.06 -4.10 -0.93
C TYR A 63 3.82 -3.37 -2.03
N TYR A 64 4.95 -3.94 -2.46
CA TYR A 64 5.60 -3.39 -3.63
C TYR A 64 4.86 -3.83 -4.88
N LEU A 65 4.65 -2.90 -5.80
CA LEU A 65 4.10 -3.19 -7.11
C LEU A 65 5.17 -2.93 -8.16
N ASP A 66 5.31 -3.86 -9.07
CA ASP A 66 6.02 -3.66 -10.31
C ASP A 66 4.99 -3.47 -11.43
N ALA A 67 4.77 -2.20 -11.80
CA ALA A 67 3.95 -1.82 -12.94
C ALA A 67 4.85 -1.79 -14.18
N GLY A 68 5.05 -2.97 -14.77
CA GLY A 68 5.69 -3.08 -16.07
C GLY A 68 4.76 -2.58 -17.20
N GLU A 69 5.28 -2.57 -18.42
CA GLU A 69 4.62 -2.01 -19.62
C GLU A 69 3.32 -2.73 -20.04
N HIS A 70 3.04 -3.91 -19.49
CA HIS A 70 1.85 -4.73 -19.84
C HIS A 70 1.14 -5.41 -18.66
N CYS A 71 1.74 -5.51 -17.48
CA CYS A 71 1.09 -6.15 -16.34
C CYS A 71 1.61 -5.57 -15.03
N VAL A 72 0.69 -5.31 -14.10
CA VAL A 72 1.02 -4.93 -12.73
C VAL A 72 1.15 -6.23 -11.94
N LYS A 73 2.33 -6.49 -11.39
CA LYS A 73 2.56 -7.62 -10.48
C LYS A 73 2.98 -7.09 -9.12
N LEU A 74 2.47 -7.71 -8.06
CA LEU A 74 2.95 -7.42 -6.72
C LEU A 74 4.25 -8.22 -6.49
N THR A 75 5.23 -7.59 -5.87
CA THR A 75 6.56 -8.17 -5.61
C THR A 75 6.99 -7.93 -4.17
N GLY A 76 7.91 -8.75 -3.66
CA GLY A 76 8.59 -8.50 -2.38
C GLY A 76 9.85 -7.64 -2.54
N ASP A 77 10.29 -7.42 -3.76
CA ASP A 77 11.56 -6.77 -4.08
C ASP A 77 11.41 -5.26 -4.28
N ALA A 78 11.87 -4.47 -3.31
CA ALA A 78 11.91 -3.01 -3.39
C ALA A 78 12.79 -2.47 -4.54
N GLU A 79 13.77 -3.26 -5.00
CA GLU A 79 14.65 -2.90 -6.11
C GLU A 79 13.93 -2.97 -7.46
N ALA A 80 13.15 -4.02 -7.67
CA ALA A 80 12.33 -4.23 -8.87
C ALA A 80 10.97 -3.49 -8.80
N ALA A 81 10.61 -2.95 -7.63
CA ALA A 81 9.39 -2.20 -7.44
C ALA A 81 9.38 -0.87 -8.23
N SER A 82 8.33 -0.68 -9.00
CA SER A 82 8.05 0.57 -9.72
C SER A 82 6.99 1.43 -9.00
N GLY A 83 6.35 0.90 -7.94
CA GLY A 83 5.37 1.60 -7.12
C GLY A 83 5.02 0.87 -5.82
N LEU A 84 4.06 1.43 -5.08
CA LEU A 84 3.55 0.90 -3.80
C LEU A 84 2.03 0.79 -3.81
N VAL A 85 1.53 -0.36 -3.37
CA VAL A 85 0.10 -0.58 -3.08
C VAL A 85 -0.08 -0.46 -1.58
N VAL A 86 -1.05 0.35 -1.16
CA VAL A 86 -1.53 0.47 0.21
C VAL A 86 -2.87 -0.23 0.26
N ALA A 87 -2.91 -1.41 0.88
CA ALA A 87 -4.12 -2.12 1.21
C ALA A 87 -4.66 -1.58 2.53
N LEU A 88 -5.80 -0.91 2.51
CA LEU A 88 -6.46 -0.47 3.73
C LEU A 88 -7.11 -1.67 4.42
N LEU A 89 -6.77 -1.87 5.68
CA LEU A 89 -7.45 -2.81 6.55
C LEU A 89 -8.71 -2.08 7.06
N GLY A 90 -9.75 -2.07 6.24
CA GLY A 90 -11.08 -1.61 6.68
C GLY A 90 -11.50 -2.50 7.83
N GLU A 91 -11.71 -1.90 9.01
CA GLU A 91 -12.10 -2.52 10.28
C GLU A 91 -12.32 -4.04 10.19
N ALA A 92 -11.23 -4.80 10.15
CA ALA A 92 -11.31 -6.25 10.18
C ALA A 92 -11.64 -6.63 11.63
N LEU A 93 -12.93 -6.49 11.97
CA LEU A 93 -13.58 -7.29 13.00
C LEU A 93 -13.36 -8.75 12.61
N GLY A 94 -12.37 -9.38 13.25
CA GLY A 94 -12.23 -10.84 13.29
C GLY A 94 -11.18 -11.41 12.35
N ALA A 95 -9.92 -11.39 12.80
CA ALA A 95 -9.12 -12.60 12.68
C ALA A 95 -9.69 -13.64 13.67
N ASP A 96 -10.70 -14.41 13.23
CA ASP A 96 -11.04 -15.69 13.85
C ASP A 96 -10.82 -16.76 12.78
N GLY A 97 -10.00 -17.76 13.11
CA GLY A 97 -9.42 -18.69 12.16
C GLY A 97 -10.35 -19.82 11.73
N ASP A 98 -9.93 -20.51 10.66
CA ASP A 98 -10.06 -21.96 10.46
C ASP A 98 -8.93 -22.44 9.55
#